data_AF-A0A6A5RDK0-F1
#
_entry.id   AF-A0A6A5RDK0-F1
#
_cell.length_a   1.000
_cell.length_b   1.000
_cell.length_c   1.000
_cell.angle_alpha   90.00
_cell.angle_beta   90.00
_cell.angle_gamma   90.00
#
_symmetry.space_group_name_H-M   'P 1'
#
loop_
_entity.id
_entity.type
_entity.pdbx_description
1 polymer ?
#
loop_
_entity_poly.entity_id
_entity_poly.type
_entity_poly.pdbx_seq_one_letter_code
_entity_poly.pdbx_strand_id
1 'polypeptide(L)'
;QELDLVKYIEELSECHLLPTRRLVQNFASSVALQPCSNSWVQRFLHCHRNQLTSQWATGIDSNRHNAESAYNYKLYFELLQQKIT
;
A
#
# COMPACT_ATOMS: atom_id res chain seq x y z
N GLN A 1 -16.36 -6.47 -11.41
CA GLN A 1 -16.33 -7.14 -10.09
C GLN A 1 -14.91 -7.38 -9.59
N GLU A 2 -14.10 -8.28 -10.17
CA GLU A 2 -12.71 -8.48 -9.66
C GLU A 2 -11.78 -7.30 -9.96
N LEU A 3 -11.90 -6.66 -11.13
CA LEU A 3 -11.14 -5.45 -11.48
C LEU A 3 -11.43 -4.26 -10.55
N ASP A 4 -12.67 -4.12 -10.09
CA ASP A 4 -13.05 -3.06 -9.14
C ASP A 4 -12.37 -3.29 -7.78
N LEU A 5 -12.26 -4.55 -7.36
CA LEU A 5 -11.53 -4.92 -6.15
C LEU A 5 -10.03 -4.68 -6.30
N VAL A 6 -9.46 -4.95 -7.48
CA VAL A 6 -8.06 -4.60 -7.78
C VAL A 6 -7.87 -3.09 -7.63
N LYS A 7 -8.68 -2.27 -8.31
CA LYS A 7 -8.59 -0.81 -8.25
C LYS A 7 -8.74 -0.26 -6.82
N TYR A 8 -9.64 -0.83 -6.04
CA TYR A 8 -9.79 -0.46 -4.63
C TYR A 8 -8.55 -0.81 -3.79
N ILE A 9 -7.91 -1.94 -4.06
CA ILE A 9 -6.65 -2.32 -3.41
C ILE A 9 -5.49 -1.41 -3.87
N GLU A 10 -5.50 -0.97 -5.12
CA GLU A 10 -4.55 -0.01 -5.67
C GLU A 10 -4.65 1.36 -4.95
N GLU A 11 -5.86 1.89 -4.77
CA GLU A 11 -6.10 3.14 -4.02
C GLU A 11 -5.61 3.03 -2.55
N LEU A 12 -5.76 1.85 -1.92
CA LEU A 12 -5.25 1.60 -0.56
C LEU A 12 -3.72 1.52 -0.50
N SER A 13 -3.10 1.00 -1.56
CA SER A 13 -1.65 0.93 -1.73
C SER A 13 -1.06 2.34 -1.85
N GLU A 14 -1.72 3.25 -2.57
CA GLU A 14 -1.36 4.68 -2.61
C GLU A 14 -1.50 5.36 -1.24
N CYS A 15 -2.45 4.90 -0.41
CA CYS A 15 -2.61 5.33 0.98
C CYS A 15 -1.61 4.67 1.96
N HIS A 16 -0.56 4.00 1.46
CA HIS A 16 0.50 3.35 2.25
C HIS A 16 0.04 2.19 3.14
N LEU A 17 -1.15 1.63 2.89
CA LEU A 17 -1.63 0.45 3.58
C LEU A 17 -1.30 -0.79 2.75
N LEU A 18 -0.30 -1.56 3.20
CA LEU A 18 0.04 -2.82 2.54
C LEU A 18 -1.12 -3.82 2.71
N PRO A 19 -1.79 -4.21 1.61
CA PRO A 19 -2.91 -5.12 1.69
C PRO A 19 -2.38 -6.51 2.04
N THR A 20 -2.49 -6.85 3.32
CA THR A 20 -2.16 -8.19 3.79
C THR A 20 -3.15 -9.18 3.17
N ARG A 21 -2.74 -10.44 2.95
CA ARG A 21 -3.60 -11.51 2.42
C ARG A 21 -4.98 -11.61 3.11
N ARG A 22 -5.01 -11.36 4.43
CA ARG A 22 -6.23 -11.31 5.24
C ARG A 22 -7.13 -10.10 4.94
N LEU A 23 -6.53 -8.96 4.61
CA LEU A 23 -7.24 -7.75 4.20
C LEU A 23 -7.94 -7.97 2.85
N VAL A 24 -7.23 -8.56 1.88
CA VAL A 24 -7.77 -8.94 0.57
C VAL A 24 -8.95 -9.92 0.74
N GLN A 25 -8.81 -10.91 1.63
CA GLN A 25 -9.88 -11.84 1.95
C GLN A 25 -11.10 -11.13 2.54
N ASN A 26 -10.90 -10.21 3.50
CA ASN A 26 -11.98 -9.47 4.12
C ASN A 26 -12.76 -8.62 3.11
N PHE A 27 -12.05 -7.90 2.24
CA PHE A 27 -12.68 -7.09 1.20
C PHE A 27 -13.43 -7.92 0.16
N ALA A 28 -12.80 -8.99 -0.31
CA ALA A 28 -13.48 -9.92 -1.22
C ALA A 28 -14.72 -10.52 -0.57
N SER A 29 -14.64 -10.87 0.73
CA SER A 29 -15.77 -11.42 1.47
C SER A 29 -16.89 -10.42 1.68
N SER A 30 -16.56 -9.14 1.91
CA SER A 30 -17.57 -8.08 2.03
C SER A 30 -18.26 -7.81 0.69
N VAL A 31 -17.53 -7.88 -0.43
CA VAL A 31 -18.11 -7.70 -1.77
C VAL A 31 -18.96 -8.90 -2.17
N ALA A 32 -18.51 -10.12 -1.86
CA ALA A 32 -19.22 -11.36 -2.16
C ALA A 32 -20.38 -11.66 -1.17
N LEU A 33 -20.50 -10.88 -0.09
CA LEU A 33 -21.41 -11.13 1.04
C LEU A 33 -21.26 -12.53 1.65
N GLN A 34 -20.12 -13.19 1.41
CA GLN A 34 -19.81 -14.55 1.85
C GLN A 34 -18.32 -14.70 2.12
N PRO A 35 -17.91 -15.60 3.03
CA PRO A 35 -16.50 -15.82 3.32
C PRO A 35 -15.75 -16.34 2.09
N CYS A 36 -14.79 -15.57 1.59
CA CYS A 36 -13.88 -16.03 0.56
C CYS A 36 -12.88 -17.04 1.15
N SER A 37 -12.60 -18.11 0.43
CA SER A 37 -11.65 -19.13 0.88
C SER A 37 -10.20 -18.67 0.74
N ASN A 38 -9.29 -19.23 1.55
CA ASN A 38 -7.85 -19.03 1.39
C ASN A 38 -7.36 -19.42 -0.01
N SER A 39 -7.97 -20.43 -0.63
CA SER A 39 -7.66 -20.90 -1.97
C SER A 39 -8.03 -19.86 -3.03
N TRP A 40 -9.19 -19.22 -2.87
CA TRP A 40 -9.61 -18.12 -3.76
C TRP A 40 -8.63 -16.94 -3.66
N VAL A 41 -8.25 -16.53 -2.45
CA VAL A 41 -7.27 -15.43 -2.26
C VAL A 41 -5.93 -15.75 -2.90
N GLN A 42 -5.48 -17.01 -2.83
CA GLN A 42 -4.25 -17.43 -3.49
C GLN A 42 -4.33 -17.30 -5.01
N ARG A 43 -5.46 -17.74 -5.60
CA ARG A 43 -5.69 -17.63 -7.04
C ARG A 43 -5.79 -16.17 -7.47
N PHE A 44 -6.50 -15.33 -6.72
CA PHE A 44 -6.61 -13.90 -6.99
C PHE A 44 -5.25 -13.21 -7.01
N LEU A 45 -4.43 -13.42 -5.97
CA LEU A 45 -3.07 -12.86 -5.90
C LEU A 45 -2.18 -13.38 -7.02
N HIS A 46 -2.34 -14.64 -7.43
CA HIS A 46 -1.58 -15.21 -8.54
C HIS A 46 -1.97 -14.59 -9.89
N CYS A 47 -3.27 -14.44 -10.15
CA CYS A 47 -3.79 -13.84 -11.39
C CYS A 47 -3.39 -12.36 -11.52
N HIS A 48 -3.42 -11.61 -10.42
CA HIS A 48 -3.14 -10.17 -10.41
C HIS A 48 -1.72 -9.81 -9.91
N ARG A 49 -0.81 -10.78 -9.89
CA ARG A 49 0.53 -10.61 -9.31
C ARG A 49 1.28 -9.41 -9.89
N ASN A 50 1.20 -9.20 -11.21
CA ASN A 50 1.99 -8.17 -11.89
C ASN A 50 1.47 -6.77 -11.54
N GLN A 51 0.14 -6.61 -11.47
CA GLN A 51 -0.51 -5.36 -11.08
C GLN A 51 -0.19 -5.04 -9.62
N LEU A 52 -0.48 -5.97 -8.70
CA LEU A 52 -0.30 -5.75 -7.26
C LEU A 52 1.19 -5.59 -6.86
N THR A 53 2.12 -6.36 -7.43
CA THR A 53 3.55 -6.27 -7.07
C THR A 53 4.17 -4.97 -7.53
N SER A 54 3.82 -4.50 -8.74
CA SER A 54 4.32 -3.21 -9.25
C SER A 54 3.87 -2.06 -8.34
N GLN A 55 2.61 -2.07 -7.93
CA GLN A 55 2.05 -1.04 -7.06
C GLN A 55 2.61 -1.06 -5.65
N TRP A 56 2.81 -2.24 -5.05
CA TRP A 56 3.43 -2.33 -3.72
C TRP A 56 4.87 -1.82 -3.72
N ALA A 57 5.63 -2.11 -4.79
CA ALA A 57 6.97 -1.58 -4.96
C ALA A 57 6.95 -0.04 -5.07
N THR A 58 6.04 0.51 -5.87
CA THR A 58 5.88 1.97 -6.03
C THR A 58 5.46 2.67 -4.73
N GLY A 59 4.52 2.10 -3.97
CA GLY A 59 4.07 2.67 -2.69
C GLY A 59 5.19 2.69 -1.63
N ILE A 60 5.98 1.61 -1.53
CA ILE A 60 7.14 1.54 -0.63
C ILE A 60 8.21 2.55 -1.03
N ASP A 61 8.49 2.68 -2.33
CA ASP A 61 9.50 3.60 -2.87
C ASP A 61 9.11 5.08 -2.66
N SER A 62 7.84 5.42 -2.92
CA SER A 62 7.28 6.74 -2.64
C SER A 62 7.39 7.11 -1.15
N ASN A 63 7.06 6.17 -0.25
CA ASN A 63 7.19 6.36 1.19
C ASN A 63 8.65 6.62 1.59
N ARG A 64 9.59 5.87 0.99
CA ARG A 64 11.02 6.02 1.23
C ARG A 64 11.50 7.41 0.79
N HIS A 65 11.09 7.84 -0.39
CA HIS A 65 11.44 9.15 -0.93
C HIS A 65 10.85 10.30 -0.09
N ASN A 66 9.66 10.15 0.49
CA ASN A 66 9.08 11.15 1.38
C ASN A 66 9.83 11.20 2.72
N ALA A 67 10.12 10.04 3.32
CA ALA A 67 10.91 9.95 4.55
C ALA A 67 12.32 10.54 4.37
N GLU A 68 12.96 10.29 3.23
CA GLU A 68 14.27 10.80 2.86
C GLU A 68 14.23 12.19 2.21
N SER A 69 13.09 12.89 2.25
CA SER A 69 12.96 14.17 1.54
C SER A 69 13.99 15.17 2.06
N ALA A 70 14.73 15.78 1.13
CA ALA A 70 15.74 16.80 1.45
C ALA A 70 15.15 17.97 2.25
N TYR A 71 13.84 18.21 2.11
CA TYR A 71 13.08 19.18 2.89
C TYR A 71 13.11 18.86 4.40
N ASN A 72 12.85 17.61 4.80
CA ASN A 72 12.87 17.21 6.21
C ASN A 72 14.26 17.37 6.83
N TYR A 73 15.31 17.01 6.08
CA TYR A 73 16.70 17.21 6.51
C TYR A 73 17.06 18.69 6.66
N LYS A 74 16.68 19.51 5.68
CA LYS A 74 16.92 20.95 5.73
C LYS A 74 16.23 21.59 6.95
N LEU A 75 14.95 21.27 7.17
CA LEU A 75 14.19 21.74 8.32
C LEU A 75 14.83 21.32 9.65
N TYR A 76 15.30 20.07 9.75
CA TYR A 76 16.01 19.59 10.94
C TYR A 76 17.26 20.43 11.24
N PHE A 77 18.11 20.69 10.24
CA PHE A 77 19.33 21.48 10.44
C PHE A 77 19.04 22.94 10.77
N GLU A 78 18.02 23.55 10.17
CA GLU A 78 17.59 24.92 10.50
C GLU A 78 17.12 25.04 11.95
N LEU A 79 16.29 24.11 12.42
CA LEU A 79 15.83 24.06 13.82
C LEU A 79 16.99 23.81 14.79
N LEU A 80 17.95 22.98 14.40
CA LEU A 80 19.13 22.67 15.21
C LEU A 80 20.05 23.89 15.34
N GLN A 81 20.22 24.67 14.26
CA GLN A 81 20.95 25.94 14.30
C GLN A 81 20.28 26.97 15.22
N GLN A 82 18.94 27.08 15.17
CA GLN A 82 18.18 27.96 16.07
C GLN A 82 18.26 27.57 17.54
N LYS A 83 18.55 26.30 17.85
CA LYS A 83 18.68 25.82 19.23
C LYS A 83 20.07 26.03 19.82
N ILE A 84 21.09 26.04 18.97
CA ILE A 84 22.50 26.19 19.37
C ILE A 84 22.91 27.67 19.42
N THR A 85 22.26 28.51 18.61
CA THR A 85 22.40 29.97 18.61
C THR A 85 21.50 30.59 19.67
#